data_AF-A0A5E4LAP9-F1
#
_entry.id   AF-A0A5E4LAP9-F1
#
_cell.length_a   1.000
_cell.length_b   1.000
_cell.length_c   1.000
_cell.angle_alpha   90.00
_cell.angle_beta   90.00
_cell.angle_gamma   90.00
#
_symmetry.space_group_name_H-M   'P 1'
#
loop_
_entity.id
_entity.type
_entity.pdbx_description
1 polymer ?
#
loop_
_entity_poly.entity_id
_entity_poly.type
_entity_poly.pdbx_seq_one_letter_code
_entity_poly.pdbx_strand_id
1 'polypeptide(L)'
;MNEATVKFIMLAALDFALMLIVAFAALPTVLVPHEALWQPEKVNLTLSSGTQCQDSGTSDCVNSQGCPGHRTCIEGQWSICIIHKICTPGEKSACFVDSCATGYKTCDSCGTGYGSCSGQ
;
A
#
# COMPACT_ATOMS: atom_id res chain seq x y z
N MET A 1 32.91 -22.75 -62.91
CA MET A 1 32.04 -23.03 -61.76
C MET A 1 31.13 -24.18 -62.16
N ASN A 2 31.19 -25.30 -61.45
CA ASN A 2 30.54 -26.54 -61.89
C ASN A 2 29.12 -26.63 -61.31
N GLU A 3 28.21 -27.31 -62.02
CA GLU A 3 26.80 -27.44 -61.65
C GLU A 3 26.61 -27.98 -60.21
N ALA A 4 27.52 -28.85 -59.75
CA ALA A 4 27.53 -29.37 -58.39
C ALA A 4 27.78 -28.28 -57.33
N THR A 5 28.65 -27.30 -57.61
CA THR A 5 28.97 -26.21 -56.68
C THR A 5 27.78 -25.28 -56.45
N VAL A 6 26.97 -25.05 -57.50
CA VAL A 6 25.77 -24.21 -57.41
C VAL A 6 24.68 -24.88 -56.56
N LYS A 7 24.53 -26.20 -56.69
CA LYS A 7 23.59 -26.99 -55.87
C LYS A 7 23.96 -26.97 -54.39
N PHE A 8 25.25 -27.12 -54.05
CA PHE A 8 25.71 -27.05 -52.65
C PHE A 8 25.48 -25.68 -52.01
N ILE A 9 25.69 -24.59 -52.75
CA ILE A 9 25.45 -23.22 -52.25
C ILE A 9 23.95 -22.98 -52.02
N MET A 10 23.09 -23.47 -52.91
CA MET A 10 21.64 -23.34 -52.78
C MET A 10 21.08 -24.14 -51.59
N LEU A 11 21.57 -25.36 -51.33
CA LEU A 11 21.17 -26.12 -50.15
C LEU A 11 21.61 -25.42 -48.85
N ALA A 12 22.85 -24.94 -48.79
CA ALA A 12 23.36 -24.23 -47.61
C ALA A 12 22.60 -22.91 -47.32
N ALA A 13 22.18 -22.20 -48.37
CA ALA A 13 21.36 -20.99 -48.23
C ALA A 13 19.95 -21.29 -47.72
N LEU A 14 19.36 -22.42 -48.13
CA LEU A 14 18.05 -22.86 -47.68
C LEU A 14 18.06 -23.21 -46.19
N ASP A 15 19.08 -23.94 -45.72
CA ASP A 15 19.24 -24.28 -44.31
C ASP A 15 19.45 -23.04 -43.42
N PHE A 16 20.25 -22.08 -43.89
CA PHE A 16 20.48 -20.83 -43.15
C PHE A 16 19.21 -19.97 -43.06
N ALA A 17 18.42 -19.92 -44.13
CA ALA A 17 17.13 -19.24 -44.13
C ALA A 17 16.14 -19.90 -43.17
N LEU A 18 16.10 -21.24 -43.13
CA LEU A 18 15.23 -21.99 -42.22
C LEU A 18 15.61 -21.77 -40.75
N MET A 19 16.91 -21.75 -40.43
CA MET A 19 17.42 -21.42 -39.10
C MET A 19 17.02 -20.01 -38.64
N LEU A 20 17.09 -19.02 -39.53
CA LEU A 20 16.67 -17.65 -39.23
C LEU A 20 15.16 -17.56 -38.97
N ILE A 21 14.34 -18.23 -39.79
CA ILE A 21 12.88 -18.22 -39.63
C ILE A 21 12.47 -18.85 -38.28
N VAL A 22 13.11 -19.94 -37.87
CA VAL A 22 12.86 -20.57 -36.55
C VAL A 22 13.28 -19.65 -35.40
N ALA A 23 14.40 -18.95 -35.52
CA ALA A 23 14.85 -18.00 -34.51
C ALA A 23 13.88 -16.81 -34.34
N PHE A 24 13.32 -16.28 -35.43
CA PHE A 24 12.37 -15.17 -35.38
C PHE A 24 10.95 -15.60 -34.94
N ALA A 25 10.53 -16.84 -35.24
CA ALA A 25 9.22 -17.36 -34.82
C ALA A 25 9.15 -17.72 -33.32
N ALA A 26 10.30 -17.93 -32.66
CA ALA A 26 10.39 -18.22 -31.23
C ALA A 26 10.51 -16.96 -30.34
N LEU A 27 10.52 -15.75 -30.92
CA LEU A 27 10.43 -14.49 -30.15
C LEU A 27 9.04 -13.83 -30.23
N PRO A 28 7.98 -14.42 -29.66
CA PRO A 28 6.87 -13.63 -29.18
C PRO A 28 7.12 -13.20 -27.72
N THR A 29 7.13 -11.89 -27.53
CA THR A 29 6.47 -11.20 -26.41
C THR A 29 7.02 -11.44 -24.99
N VAL A 30 8.17 -10.87 -24.68
CA VAL A 30 8.44 -10.32 -23.33
C VAL A 30 8.81 -8.85 -23.45
N LEU A 31 7.96 -8.09 -24.14
CA LEU A 31 7.87 -6.65 -23.92
C LEU A 31 6.46 -6.39 -23.38
N VAL A 32 6.26 -6.79 -22.13
CA VAL A 32 5.20 -6.17 -21.34
C VAL A 32 5.74 -4.77 -21.05
N PRO A 33 5.13 -3.69 -21.56
CA PRO A 33 5.50 -2.36 -21.13
C PRO A 33 5.28 -2.29 -19.61
N HIS A 34 6.35 -2.06 -18.87
CA HIS A 34 6.39 -1.87 -17.42
C HIS A 34 5.57 -0.64 -16.94
N GLU A 35 4.86 0.05 -17.84
CA GLU A 35 4.22 1.32 -17.57
C GLU A 35 2.75 1.18 -17.09
N ALA A 36 2.22 -0.04 -16.93
CA ALA A 36 0.78 -0.24 -16.68
C ALA A 36 0.36 -0.40 -15.19
N LEU A 37 1.28 -0.36 -14.22
CA LEU A 37 0.96 -0.61 -12.80
C LEU A 37 0.89 0.64 -11.90
N TRP A 38 1.10 1.85 -12.44
CA TRP A 38 0.92 3.10 -11.69
C TRP A 38 -0.24 3.92 -12.26
N GLN A 39 -1.44 3.37 -12.26
CA GLN A 39 -2.61 4.23 -12.11
C GLN A 39 -2.84 4.38 -10.61
N PRO A 40 -2.61 5.56 -9.99
CA PRO A 40 -3.20 5.82 -8.70
C PRO A 40 -4.70 5.68 -8.92
N GLU A 41 -5.28 4.60 -8.39
CA GLU A 41 -6.73 4.50 -8.29
C GLU A 41 -7.15 5.78 -7.60
N LYS A 42 -7.86 6.65 -8.33
CA LYS A 42 -8.48 7.80 -7.73
C LYS A 42 -9.45 7.20 -6.73
N VAL A 43 -9.04 7.14 -5.47
CA VAL A 43 -9.89 6.71 -4.39
C VAL A 43 -11.03 7.71 -4.40
N ASN A 44 -12.14 7.33 -5.03
CA ASN A 44 -13.40 8.00 -4.85
C ASN A 44 -13.81 7.69 -3.42
N LEU A 45 -13.23 8.43 -2.48
CA LEU A 45 -13.78 8.58 -1.15
C LEU A 45 -15.15 9.20 -1.38
N THR A 46 -16.18 8.35 -1.44
CA THR A 46 -17.56 8.76 -1.20
C THR A 46 -17.62 9.21 0.25
N LEU A 47 -17.22 10.47 0.43
CA LEU A 47 -17.23 11.16 1.71
C LEU A 47 -18.70 11.26 2.12
N SER A 48 -19.06 10.41 3.09
CA SER A 48 -20.42 10.28 3.58
C SER A 48 -20.93 11.64 4.01
N SER A 49 -21.97 12.10 3.32
CA SER A 49 -22.65 13.38 3.52
C SER A 49 -23.18 13.46 4.95
N GLY A 50 -22.42 14.05 5.85
CA GLY A 50 -22.83 14.20 7.24
C GLY A 50 -22.72 15.62 7.78
N THR A 51 -21.71 16.40 7.39
CA THR A 51 -21.54 17.74 7.97
C THR A 51 -20.68 18.57 7.03
N GLN A 52 -21.27 19.59 6.40
CA GLN A 52 -20.48 20.62 5.74
C GLN A 52 -19.75 21.44 6.82
N CYS A 53 -18.53 21.86 6.52
CA CYS A 53 -17.78 22.80 7.34
C CYS A 53 -17.70 24.15 6.62
N GLN A 54 -17.85 25.23 7.38
CA GLN A 54 -17.81 26.59 6.83
C GLN A 54 -16.39 27.13 6.68
N ASP A 55 -15.48 26.72 7.56
CA ASP A 55 -14.10 27.20 7.57
C ASP A 55 -13.12 26.04 7.34
N SER A 56 -12.07 26.29 6.55
CA SER A 56 -10.91 25.40 6.47
C SER A 56 -10.25 25.35 7.84
N GLY A 57 -10.06 24.15 8.39
CA GLY A 57 -9.49 24.00 9.73
C GLY A 57 -9.57 22.58 10.25
N THR A 58 -9.05 22.38 11.46
CA THR A 58 -9.11 21.10 12.18
C THR A 58 -10.10 21.22 13.34
N SER A 59 -10.87 20.16 13.59
CA SER A 59 -11.81 20.08 14.70
C SER A 59 -11.75 18.70 15.34
N ASP A 60 -12.10 18.65 16.62
CA ASP A 60 -12.24 17.39 17.35
C ASP A 60 -13.42 16.57 16.81
N CYS A 61 -13.29 15.26 16.91
CA CYS A 61 -14.32 14.32 16.50
C CYS A 61 -14.27 13.04 17.34
N VAL A 62 -15.33 12.26 17.24
CA VAL A 62 -15.42 10.92 17.82
C VAL A 62 -15.78 9.96 16.70
N ASN A 63 -15.03 8.86 16.57
CA ASN A 63 -15.34 7.84 15.56
C ASN A 63 -16.55 6.98 15.97
N SER A 64 -16.97 6.06 15.10
CA SER A 64 -18.08 5.14 15.38
C SER A 64 -17.86 4.20 16.56
N GLN A 65 -16.61 4.05 17.02
CA GLN A 65 -16.23 3.23 18.17
C GLN A 65 -16.13 4.04 19.48
N GLY A 66 -16.46 5.34 19.45
CA GLY A 66 -16.39 6.20 20.63
C GLY A 66 -15.00 6.77 20.93
N CYS A 67 -14.04 6.64 20.00
CA CYS A 67 -12.67 7.10 20.21
C CYS A 67 -12.48 8.57 19.78
N PRO A 68 -11.86 9.40 20.63
CA PRO A 68 -11.58 10.80 20.30
C PRO A 68 -10.46 10.92 19.27
N GLY A 69 -10.59 11.86 18.36
CA GLY A 69 -9.61 12.17 17.33
C GLY A 69 -9.82 13.53 16.70
N HIS A 70 -9.20 13.73 15.53
CA HIS A 70 -9.29 14.97 14.78
C HIS A 70 -9.72 14.76 13.34
N ARG A 71 -10.41 15.75 12.79
CA ARG A 71 -10.82 15.80 11.39
C ARG A 71 -10.47 17.17 10.81
N THR A 72 -10.21 17.21 9.52
CA THR A 72 -9.86 18.42 8.80
C THR A 72 -10.94 18.75 7.79
N CYS A 73 -11.31 20.02 7.72
CA CYS A 73 -12.19 20.54 6.69
C CYS A 73 -11.40 20.78 5.41
N ILE A 74 -11.79 20.08 4.35
CA ILE A 74 -11.18 20.18 3.02
C ILE A 74 -12.33 20.46 2.05
N GLU A 75 -12.26 21.60 1.35
CA GLU A 75 -13.25 22.01 0.33
C GLU A 75 -14.71 21.99 0.84
N GLY A 76 -14.93 22.42 2.09
CA GLY A 76 -16.25 22.49 2.70
C GLY A 76 -16.79 21.16 3.20
N GLN A 77 -15.97 20.11 3.23
CA GLN A 77 -16.33 18.80 3.78
C GLN A 77 -15.35 18.34 4.86
N TRP A 78 -15.88 17.73 5.92
CA TRP A 78 -15.04 17.11 6.94
C TRP A 78 -14.42 15.81 6.43
N SER A 79 -13.11 15.65 6.63
CA SER A 79 -12.44 14.35 6.48
C SER A 79 -13.00 13.32 7.46
N ILE A 80 -12.58 12.06 7.26
CA ILE A 80 -12.75 11.03 8.28
C ILE A 80 -12.15 11.48 9.62
N CYS A 81 -12.68 10.94 10.73
CA CYS A 81 -12.11 11.15 12.05
C CYS A 81 -10.85 10.30 12.22
N ILE A 82 -9.70 10.96 12.29
CA ILE A 82 -8.38 10.34 12.42
C ILE A 82 -8.05 10.17 13.90
N ILE A 83 -7.78 8.92 14.30
CA ILE A 83 -7.36 8.55 15.66
C ILE A 83 -5.85 8.33 15.67
N HIS A 84 -5.13 9.06 16.50
CA HIS A 84 -3.70 8.87 16.68
C HIS A 84 -3.45 7.72 17.66
N LYS A 85 -3.07 6.55 17.14
CA LYS A 85 -2.71 5.40 17.97
C LYS A 85 -1.24 5.48 18.38
N ILE A 86 -0.99 5.32 19.67
CA ILE A 86 0.36 5.24 20.26
C ILE A 86 0.70 3.84 20.78
N CYS A 87 -0.32 3.00 20.99
CA CYS A 87 -0.19 1.63 21.45
C CYS A 87 -1.31 0.74 20.89
N THR A 88 -1.12 -0.58 20.95
CA THR A 88 -2.16 -1.53 20.54
C THR A 88 -3.19 -1.65 21.66
N PRO A 89 -4.51 -1.55 21.39
CA PRO A 89 -5.51 -1.69 22.44
C PRO A 89 -5.33 -2.95 23.28
N GLY A 90 -5.29 -2.80 24.62
CA GLY A 90 -5.05 -3.89 25.56
C GLY A 90 -3.59 -4.33 25.71
N GLU A 91 -2.65 -3.75 24.96
CA GLU A 91 -1.21 -3.98 25.13
C GLU A 91 -0.77 -3.63 26.54
N LYS A 92 0.09 -4.47 27.12
CA LYS A 92 0.67 -4.24 28.44
C LYS A 92 2.10 -3.76 28.31
N SER A 93 2.42 -2.68 29.00
CA SER A 93 3.77 -2.15 29.11
C SER A 93 4.20 -2.18 30.57
N ALA A 94 5.44 -2.59 30.83
CA ALA A 94 5.98 -2.60 32.18
C ALA A 94 6.09 -1.15 32.72
N CYS A 95 5.85 -0.99 34.01
CA CYS A 95 5.96 0.29 34.70
C CYS A 95 6.41 0.07 36.14
N PHE A 96 6.90 1.14 36.78
CA PHE A 96 7.20 1.16 38.20
C PHE A 96 6.00 1.76 38.93
N VAL A 97 5.47 1.03 39.91
CA VAL A 97 4.42 1.54 40.81
C VAL A 97 5.06 2.47 41.84
N ASP A 98 6.21 2.05 42.35
CA ASP A 98 7.09 2.80 43.24
C ASP A 98 8.55 2.37 43.04
N SER A 99 9.47 2.84 43.87
CA SER A 99 10.90 2.53 43.77
C SER A 99 11.25 1.05 43.98
N CYS A 100 10.33 0.26 44.55
CA CYS A 100 10.54 -1.14 44.93
C CYS A 100 9.55 -2.10 44.26
N ALA A 101 8.43 -1.60 43.72
CA ALA A 101 7.40 -2.40 43.08
C ALA A 101 7.28 -2.10 41.58
N THR A 102 7.26 -3.16 40.78
CA THR A 102 6.95 -3.12 39.35
C THR A 102 5.50 -3.53 39.11
N GLY A 103 4.97 -3.12 37.97
CA GLY A 103 3.62 -3.45 37.55
C GLY A 103 3.47 -3.32 36.05
N TYR A 104 2.21 -3.29 35.61
CA TYR A 104 1.86 -3.09 34.21
C TYR A 104 0.85 -1.96 34.07
N LYS A 105 1.02 -1.18 33.01
CA LYS A 105 0.01 -0.26 32.48
C LYS A 105 -0.59 -0.88 31.23
N THR A 106 -1.90 -0.73 31.07
CA THR A 106 -2.64 -1.30 29.94
C THR A 106 -3.06 -0.18 28.99
N CYS A 107 -2.84 -0.38 27.69
CA CYS A 107 -3.27 0.53 26.64
C CYS A 107 -4.80 0.57 26.57
N ASP A 108 -5.37 1.77 26.43
CA ASP A 108 -6.81 1.97 26.33
C ASP A 108 -7.42 1.32 25.08
N SER A 109 -8.75 1.20 25.03
CA SER A 109 -9.47 0.59 23.90
C SER A 109 -9.29 1.33 22.57
N CYS A 110 -8.92 2.61 22.62
CA CYS A 110 -8.73 3.47 21.47
C CYS A 110 -7.28 3.44 20.94
N GLY A 111 -6.35 2.87 21.70
CA GLY A 111 -4.93 2.88 21.39
C GLY A 111 -4.27 4.23 21.63
N THR A 112 -4.95 5.17 22.33
CA THR A 112 -4.52 6.58 22.43
C THR A 112 -3.61 6.85 23.62
N GLY A 113 -3.57 5.95 24.60
CA GLY A 113 -2.93 6.16 25.88
C GLY A 113 -2.76 4.86 26.66
N TYR A 114 -1.79 4.86 27.58
CA TYR A 114 -1.72 3.85 28.63
C TYR A 114 -2.41 4.39 29.89
N GLY A 115 -3.18 3.54 30.56
CA GLY A 115 -3.75 3.85 31.88
C GLY A 115 -2.69 3.90 32.99
N SER A 116 -3.17 4.03 34.23
CA SER A 116 -2.32 4.02 35.42
C SER A 116 -1.52 2.72 35.55
N CYS A 117 -0.34 2.82 36.18
CA CYS A 117 0.44 1.64 36.55
C CYS A 117 -0.26 0.88 37.67
N SER A 118 -0.53 -0.40 37.46
CA SER A 118 -1.11 -1.30 38.46
C SER A 118 -0.10 -2.40 38.80
N GLY A 119 0.22 -2.53 40.09
CA GLY A 119 1.05 -3.61 40.62
C GLY A 119 0.37 -4.97 40.50
N GLN A 120 1.18 -6.02 40.37
CA GLN A 120 0.71 -7.41 40.50
C GLN A 120 0.78 -7.87 41.95
#